data_AF-A0A7J7P7L8-F1
#
_entry.id   AF-A0A7J7P7L8-F1
#
_cell.length_a   1.000
_cell.length_b   1.000
_cell.length_c   1.000
_cell.angle_alpha   90.00
_cell.angle_beta   90.00
_cell.angle_gamma   90.00
#
_symmetry.space_group_name_H-M   'P 1'
#
loop_
_entity.id
_entity.type
_entity.pdbx_description
1 polymer ?
#
loop_
_entity_poly.entity_id
_entity_poly.type
_entity_poly.pdbx_seq_one_letter_code
_entity_poly.pdbx_strand_id
1 'polypeptide(L)'
;MPYDVHVDGETSQGLRIFVLSDLHMDYSENIDWVKSLSIIRYKNDVLLVAGVVAETYNNFVFTMSLLKDRFDHVFYVPGNHDLWCQWEGDNYLDSIEKLNVLLTACSGIGVKTSPTIIDGLGIVPLFSWYHEGFDKEEDITSVRFPSLEMVCKDFHACKWHG
;
A
#
# COMPACT_ATOMS: atom_id res chain seq x y z
N MET A 1 -17.48 -38.65 41.41
CA MET A 1 -17.50 -38.30 39.98
C MET A 1 -18.54 -37.21 39.77
N PRO A 2 -18.16 -35.92 39.70
CA PRO A 2 -19.01 -34.90 39.13
C PRO A 2 -18.45 -34.44 37.77
N TYR A 3 -19.37 -34.43 36.82
CA TYR A 3 -19.39 -33.89 35.45
C TYR A 3 -18.32 -32.84 35.10
N ASP A 4 -17.51 -33.18 34.08
CA ASP A 4 -16.72 -32.23 33.32
C ASP A 4 -17.63 -31.25 32.59
N VAL A 5 -17.52 -29.98 32.95
CA VAL A 5 -18.05 -28.88 32.13
C VAL A 5 -16.98 -28.60 31.08
N HIS A 6 -17.20 -29.06 29.85
CA HIS A 6 -16.40 -28.61 28.71
C HIS A 6 -16.74 -27.13 28.51
N VAL A 7 -15.85 -26.27 29.00
CA VAL A 7 -15.83 -24.87 28.58
C VAL A 7 -15.12 -24.89 27.23
N ASP A 8 -15.92 -24.93 26.15
CA ASP A 8 -15.42 -24.59 24.81
C ASP A 8 -15.00 -23.12 24.86
N GLY A 9 -13.74 -22.92 25.23
CA GLY A 9 -13.05 -21.65 25.13
C GLY A 9 -12.68 -21.39 23.68
N GLU A 10 -13.67 -21.30 22.79
CA GLU A 10 -13.51 -20.53 21.56
C GLU A 10 -13.37 -19.07 22.00
N THR A 11 -12.13 -18.68 22.31
CA THR A 11 -11.75 -17.29 22.19
C THR A 11 -11.91 -16.94 20.72
N SER A 12 -13.07 -16.39 20.36
CA SER A 12 -13.19 -15.57 19.16
C SER A 12 -12.17 -14.46 19.31
N GLN A 13 -10.94 -14.70 18.85
CA GLN A 13 -10.01 -13.61 18.62
C GLN A 13 -10.67 -12.79 17.54
N GLY A 14 -11.23 -11.64 17.96
CA GLY A 14 -11.86 -10.70 17.04
C GLY A 14 -10.91 -10.33 15.90
N LEU A 15 -11.49 -9.88 14.79
CA LEU A 15 -10.76 -9.48 13.59
C LEU A 15 -9.59 -8.55 13.94
N ARG A 16 -8.36 -8.97 13.62
CA ARG A 16 -7.16 -8.14 13.78
C ARG A 16 -6.82 -7.47 12.47
N ILE A 17 -6.51 -6.18 12.56
CA ILE A 17 -6.22 -5.33 11.41
C ILE A 17 -4.87 -4.68 11.65
N PHE A 18 -3.99 -4.86 10.68
CA PHE A 18 -2.69 -4.23 10.63
C PHE A 18 -2.68 -3.18 9.53
N VAL A 19 -1.87 -2.14 9.71
CA VAL A 19 -1.67 -1.10 8.72
C VAL A 19 -0.17 -0.92 8.52
N LEU A 20 0.23 -0.76 7.27
CA LEU A 20 1.61 -0.54 6.88
C LEU A 20 1.64 0.41 5.67
N SER A 21 2.66 1.26 5.59
CA SER A 21 2.93 2.14 4.46
C SER A 21 4.45 2.25 4.29
N ASP A 22 4.89 2.93 3.23
CA ASP A 22 6.29 3.36 3.07
C ASP A 22 7.28 2.20 3.16
N LEU A 23 6.91 1.06 2.56
CA LEU A 23 7.75 -0.13 2.49
C LEU A 23 9.02 0.11 1.68
N HIS A 24 8.95 0.95 0.63
CA HIS A 24 10.07 1.25 -0.27
C HIS A 24 10.90 0.01 -0.64
N MET A 25 10.28 -0.95 -1.31
CA MET A 25 10.85 -2.27 -1.58
C MET A 25 11.94 -2.28 -2.64
N ASP A 26 12.41 -1.11 -3.06
CA ASP A 26 13.61 -0.94 -3.87
C ASP A 26 14.89 -0.97 -3.01
N TYR A 27 14.76 -0.91 -1.67
CA TYR A 27 15.86 -1.17 -0.72
C TYR A 27 15.89 -2.64 -0.29
N SER A 28 17.06 -3.28 -0.42
CA SER A 28 17.25 -4.70 -0.10
C SER A 28 16.87 -5.06 1.34
N GLU A 29 17.17 -4.17 2.28
CA GLU A 29 16.91 -4.33 3.70
C GLU A 29 15.41 -4.42 3.98
N ASN A 30 14.60 -3.64 3.26
CA ASN A 30 13.14 -3.66 3.38
C ASN A 30 12.57 -4.94 2.77
N ILE A 31 13.13 -5.40 1.64
CA ILE A 31 12.79 -6.72 1.07
C ILE A 31 13.04 -7.83 2.09
N ASP A 32 14.20 -7.84 2.72
CA ASP A 32 14.58 -8.87 3.68
C ASP A 32 13.70 -8.82 4.92
N TRP A 33 13.33 -7.62 5.37
CA TRP A 33 12.36 -7.44 6.45
C TRP A 33 10.98 -8.03 6.09
N VAL A 34 10.40 -7.71 4.93
CA VAL A 34 9.10 -8.29 4.51
C VAL A 34 9.18 -9.81 4.39
N LYS A 35 10.28 -10.34 3.83
CA LYS A 35 10.52 -11.79 3.75
C LYS A 35 10.54 -12.46 5.13
N SER A 36 11.08 -11.77 6.13
CA SER A 36 11.18 -12.27 7.52
C SER A 36 9.84 -12.35 8.25
N LEU A 37 8.80 -11.67 7.75
CA LEU A 37 7.46 -11.74 8.35
C LEU A 37 6.96 -13.19 8.39
N SER A 38 6.38 -13.58 9.53
CA SER A 38 5.88 -14.93 9.76
C SER A 38 4.79 -15.31 8.74
N ILE A 39 4.93 -16.50 8.16
CA ILE A 39 3.94 -17.09 7.24
C ILE A 39 2.77 -17.78 7.96
N ILE A 40 2.78 -17.84 9.30
CA ILE A 40 1.75 -18.53 10.09
C ILE A 40 0.98 -17.54 10.97
N ARG A 41 1.70 -16.62 11.62
CA ARG A 41 1.16 -15.76 12.69
C ARG A 41 -0.02 -14.88 12.23
N TYR A 42 -0.02 -14.47 10.97
CA TYR A 42 -0.94 -13.46 10.44
C TYR A 42 -1.98 -14.02 9.47
N LYS A 43 -2.05 -15.35 9.33
CA LYS A 43 -2.83 -16.02 8.28
C LYS A 43 -4.34 -15.81 8.34
N ASN A 44 -4.85 -15.28 9.45
CA ASN A 44 -6.28 -14.98 9.65
C ASN A 44 -6.53 -13.47 9.85
N ASP A 45 -5.53 -12.62 9.55
CA ASP A 45 -5.59 -11.18 9.78
C ASP A 45 -5.76 -10.38 8.48
N VAL A 46 -6.18 -9.12 8.64
CA VAL A 46 -6.26 -8.13 7.57
C VAL A 46 -5.01 -7.24 7.62
N LEU A 47 -4.41 -6.97 6.46
CA LEU A 47 -3.38 -5.96 6.27
C LEU A 47 -3.88 -4.86 5.33
N LEU A 48 -3.77 -3.61 5.76
CA LEU A 48 -3.98 -2.43 4.93
C LEU A 48 -2.61 -1.87 4.51
N VAL A 49 -2.33 -1.86 3.22
CA VAL A 49 -1.11 -1.30 2.64
C VAL A 49 -1.43 0.10 2.10
N ALA A 50 -1.05 1.12 2.87
CA ALA A 50 -1.37 2.52 2.65
C ALA A 50 -0.32 3.25 1.78
N GLY A 51 0.00 2.66 0.63
CA GLY A 51 0.86 3.24 -0.39
C GLY A 51 2.36 3.17 -0.11
N VAL A 52 3.12 3.64 -1.10
CA VAL A 52 4.59 3.75 -1.09
C VAL A 52 5.21 2.36 -0.88
N VAL A 53 4.81 1.42 -1.73
CA VAL A 53 5.25 0.03 -1.68
C VAL A 53 6.57 -0.13 -2.41
N ALA A 54 6.61 0.27 -3.68
CA ALA A 54 7.80 0.17 -4.51
C ALA A 54 7.69 1.10 -5.71
N GLU A 55 8.81 1.63 -6.17
CA GLU A 55 8.86 2.40 -7.41
C GLU A 55 8.77 1.50 -8.65
N THR A 56 9.28 0.27 -8.59
CA THR A 56 9.22 -0.65 -9.74
C THR A 56 8.08 -1.67 -9.67
N TYR A 57 7.47 -1.98 -10.81
CA TYR A 57 6.39 -2.96 -10.97
C TYR A 57 6.78 -4.34 -10.45
N ASN A 58 7.99 -4.79 -10.78
CA ASN A 58 8.46 -6.11 -10.35
C ASN A 58 8.58 -6.21 -8.82
N ASN A 59 9.14 -5.18 -8.17
CA ASN A 59 9.22 -5.14 -6.71
C ASN A 59 7.83 -5.02 -6.07
N PHE A 60 6.93 -4.24 -6.67
CA PHE A 60 5.55 -4.13 -6.23
C PHE A 60 4.83 -5.48 -6.24
N VAL A 61 4.83 -6.17 -7.40
CA VAL A 61 4.15 -7.47 -7.56
C VAL A 61 4.74 -8.52 -6.64
N PHE A 62 6.06 -8.56 -6.53
CA PHE A 62 6.76 -9.45 -5.61
C PHE A 62 6.33 -9.21 -4.16
N THR A 63 6.27 -7.94 -3.74
CA THR A 63 5.86 -7.55 -2.39
C THR A 63 4.41 -7.92 -2.10
N MET A 64 3.49 -7.57 -3.01
CA MET A 64 2.06 -7.89 -2.85
C MET A 64 1.82 -9.40 -2.76
N SER A 65 2.56 -10.19 -3.53
CA SER A 65 2.51 -11.65 -3.45
C SER A 65 2.98 -12.17 -2.08
N LEU A 66 4.12 -11.67 -1.58
CA LEU A 66 4.62 -12.02 -0.25
C LEU A 66 3.64 -11.66 0.87
N LEU A 67 3.02 -10.48 0.80
CA LEU A 67 2.05 -10.05 1.81
C LEU A 67 0.78 -10.89 1.73
N LYS A 68 0.28 -11.18 0.53
CA LYS A 68 -0.90 -12.03 0.33
C LYS A 68 -0.68 -13.46 0.82
N ASP A 69 0.55 -13.96 0.72
CA ASP A 69 0.96 -15.25 1.28
C ASP A 69 1.00 -15.26 2.81
N ARG A 70 0.98 -14.12 3.50
CA ARG A 70 1.11 -14.04 4.96
C ARG A 70 -0.18 -13.64 5.66
N PHE A 71 -1.03 -12.85 4.99
CA PHE A 71 -2.29 -12.33 5.52
C PHE A 71 -3.50 -12.89 4.75
N ASP A 72 -4.61 -13.09 5.45
CA ASP A 72 -5.85 -13.58 4.81
C ASP A 72 -6.39 -12.54 3.83
N HIS A 73 -6.44 -11.29 4.27
CA HIS A 73 -6.86 -10.16 3.44
C HIS A 73 -5.77 -9.12 3.38
N VAL A 74 -5.46 -8.67 2.18
CA VAL A 74 -4.57 -7.54 1.93
C VAL A 74 -5.36 -6.51 1.14
N PHE A 75 -5.37 -5.28 1.61
CA PHE A 75 -5.92 -4.13 0.92
C PHE A 75 -4.79 -3.20 0.50
N TYR A 76 -4.97 -2.51 -0.62
CA TYR A 76 -3.98 -1.58 -1.15
C TYR A 76 -4.64 -0.27 -1.59
N VAL A 77 -3.97 0.83 -1.26
CA VAL A 77 -4.15 2.14 -1.89
C VAL A 77 -2.80 2.63 -2.43
N PRO A 78 -2.76 3.29 -3.60
CA PRO A 78 -1.51 3.76 -4.18
C PRO A 78 -0.94 4.96 -3.42
N GLY A 79 0.38 4.94 -3.23
CA GLY A 79 1.17 6.13 -2.88
C GLY A 79 1.83 6.73 -4.11
N ASN A 80 2.57 7.82 -3.93
CA ASN A 80 3.19 8.54 -5.03
C ASN A 80 4.32 7.76 -5.70
N HIS A 81 5.21 7.15 -4.91
CA HIS A 81 6.29 6.32 -5.43
C HIS A 81 5.78 5.16 -6.30
N ASP A 82 4.63 4.58 -5.95
CA ASP A 82 4.02 3.51 -6.74
C ASP A 82 3.69 3.99 -8.16
N LEU A 83 3.41 5.29 -8.34
CA LEU A 83 3.01 5.91 -9.60
C LEU A 83 4.13 6.64 -10.33
N TRP A 84 5.35 6.68 -9.78
CA TRP A 84 6.52 7.24 -10.46
C TRP A 84 6.91 6.38 -11.66
N CYS A 85 7.10 6.99 -12.83
CA CYS A 85 7.50 6.30 -14.05
C CYS A 85 9.02 6.36 -14.31
N GLN A 86 9.79 7.00 -13.42
CA GLN A 86 11.20 7.35 -13.66
C GLN A 86 12.08 6.12 -13.96
N TRP A 87 11.95 5.04 -13.18
CA TRP A 87 12.76 3.82 -13.37
C TRP A 87 12.10 2.77 -14.26
N GLU A 88 10.93 3.08 -14.80
CA GLU A 88 10.17 2.16 -15.67
C GLU A 88 10.46 2.38 -17.16
N GLY A 89 11.32 3.35 -17.49
CA GLY A 89 11.62 3.71 -18.88
C GLY A 89 10.35 4.08 -19.66
N ASP A 90 10.16 3.42 -20.80
CA ASP A 90 8.99 3.60 -21.68
C ASP A 90 7.95 2.47 -21.53
N ASN A 91 8.00 1.70 -20.44
CA ASN A 91 7.04 0.61 -20.17
C ASN A 91 5.61 1.13 -19.97
N TYR A 92 5.46 2.39 -19.57
CA TYR A 92 4.19 3.06 -19.35
C TYR A 92 4.18 4.42 -20.04
N LEU A 93 3.09 4.72 -20.72
CA LEU A 93 2.78 6.02 -21.30
C LEU A 93 2.69 7.08 -20.21
N ASP A 94 1.99 6.78 -19.11
CA ASP A 94 1.80 7.70 -17.99
C ASP A 94 1.58 7.01 -16.63
N SER A 95 1.43 7.82 -15.57
CA SER A 95 1.18 7.35 -14.20
C SER A 95 -0.21 6.73 -14.00
N ILE A 96 -1.19 7.06 -14.84
CA ILE A 96 -2.54 6.48 -14.79
C ILE A 96 -2.57 5.07 -15.40
N GLU A 97 -1.86 4.85 -16.50
CA GLU A 97 -1.63 3.52 -17.08
C GLU A 97 -0.89 2.65 -16.08
N LYS A 98 0.18 3.17 -15.47
CA LYS A 98 0.89 2.45 -14.42
C LYS A 98 -0.05 2.06 -13.27
N LEU A 99 -0.86 3.01 -12.77
CA LEU A 99 -1.89 2.71 -11.75
C LEU A 99 -2.80 1.56 -12.18
N ASN A 100 -3.35 1.60 -13.40
CA ASN A 100 -4.23 0.54 -13.91
C ASN A 100 -3.53 -0.83 -13.98
N VAL A 101 -2.26 -0.85 -14.37
CA VAL A 101 -1.45 -2.09 -14.39
C VAL A 101 -1.22 -2.62 -12.98
N LEU A 102 -0.92 -1.77 -11.99
CA LEU A 102 -0.78 -2.17 -10.59
C LEU A 102 -2.10 -2.71 -10.02
N LEU A 103 -3.22 -2.05 -10.28
CA LEU A 103 -4.55 -2.50 -9.85
C LEU A 103 -4.92 -3.85 -10.48
N THR A 104 -4.57 -4.05 -11.76
CA THR A 104 -4.76 -5.34 -12.46
C THR A 104 -3.92 -6.44 -11.79
N ALA A 105 -2.66 -6.15 -11.46
CA ALA A 105 -1.81 -7.10 -10.76
C ALA A 105 -2.34 -7.43 -9.35
N CYS A 106 -2.79 -6.42 -8.59
CA CYS A 106 -3.46 -6.63 -7.30
C CYS A 106 -4.65 -7.59 -7.43
N SER A 107 -5.52 -7.37 -8.42
CA SER A 107 -6.66 -8.25 -8.68
C SER A 107 -6.21 -9.69 -9.00
N GLY A 108 -5.15 -9.86 -9.79
CA GLY A 108 -4.60 -11.18 -10.12
C GLY A 108 -4.01 -11.93 -8.92
N ILE A 109 -3.42 -11.21 -7.97
CA ILE A 109 -2.86 -11.77 -6.72
C ILE A 109 -3.96 -12.00 -5.67
N GLY A 110 -5.10 -11.32 -5.77
CA GLY A 110 -6.18 -11.33 -4.76
C GLY A 110 -6.01 -10.27 -3.67
N VAL A 111 -5.19 -9.23 -3.94
CA VAL A 111 -5.14 -7.99 -3.15
C VAL A 111 -6.37 -7.15 -3.48
N LYS A 112 -7.05 -6.66 -2.46
CA LYS A 112 -8.30 -5.91 -2.57
C LYS A 112 -8.02 -4.42 -2.73
N THR A 113 -8.69 -3.80 -3.70
CA THR A 113 -8.52 -2.38 -4.02
C THR A 113 -9.88 -1.66 -4.11
N SER A 114 -10.96 -2.32 -3.69
CA SER A 114 -12.34 -1.84 -3.73
C SER A 114 -13.03 -1.99 -2.36
N PRO A 115 -14.12 -1.23 -2.11
CA PRO A 115 -14.87 -1.32 -0.86
C PRO A 115 -15.33 -2.75 -0.56
N THR A 116 -15.05 -3.23 0.65
CA THR A 116 -15.34 -4.62 1.06
C THR A 116 -15.78 -4.66 2.52
N ILE A 117 -16.68 -5.58 2.87
CA ILE A 117 -17.05 -5.85 4.27
C ILE A 117 -16.40 -7.17 4.70
N ILE A 118 -15.66 -7.15 5.81
CA ILE A 118 -15.06 -8.32 6.48
C ILE A 118 -15.59 -8.39 7.90
N ASP A 119 -16.25 -9.49 8.27
CA ASP A 119 -16.81 -9.71 9.62
C ASP A 119 -17.63 -8.52 10.18
N GLY A 120 -18.42 -7.88 9.30
CA GLY A 120 -19.25 -6.72 9.64
C GLY A 120 -18.52 -5.37 9.63
N LEU A 121 -17.20 -5.34 9.42
CA LEU A 121 -16.42 -4.11 9.24
C LEU A 121 -16.31 -3.73 7.76
N GLY A 122 -16.73 -2.52 7.41
CA GLY A 122 -16.52 -1.95 6.08
C GLY A 122 -15.14 -1.30 5.92
N ILE A 123 -14.39 -1.71 4.91
CA ILE A 123 -13.10 -1.13 4.52
C ILE A 123 -13.27 -0.49 3.14
N VAL A 124 -12.89 0.78 3.02
CA VAL A 124 -13.06 1.59 1.80
C VAL A 124 -11.69 2.15 1.38
N PRO A 125 -10.97 1.47 0.45
CA PRO A 125 -9.75 2.02 -0.14
C PRO A 125 -10.06 3.31 -0.91
N LEU A 126 -9.31 4.38 -0.64
CA LEU A 126 -9.47 5.67 -1.30
C LEU A 126 -8.24 5.96 -2.16
N PHE A 127 -8.45 6.09 -3.47
CA PHE A 127 -7.41 6.57 -4.38
C PHE A 127 -7.51 8.08 -4.40
N SER A 128 -6.69 8.71 -3.57
CA SER A 128 -6.67 10.16 -3.40
C SER A 128 -5.29 10.69 -3.71
N TRP A 129 -5.23 11.95 -4.10
CA TRP A 129 -4.00 12.65 -4.43
C TRP A 129 -4.03 14.05 -3.80
N TYR A 130 -2.86 14.67 -3.72
CA TYR A 130 -2.78 16.05 -3.27
C TYR A 130 -3.27 17.01 -4.36
N HIS A 131 -3.66 18.20 -3.94
CA HIS A 131 -4.04 19.29 -4.82
C HIS A 131 -3.46 20.59 -4.26
N GLU A 132 -2.96 21.48 -5.13
CA GLU A 132 -2.32 22.74 -4.71
C GLU A 132 -3.22 23.58 -3.81
N GLY A 133 -4.54 23.55 -4.03
CA GLY A 133 -5.53 24.26 -3.19
C GLY A 133 -5.63 23.78 -1.73
N PHE A 134 -4.90 22.72 -1.35
CA PHE A 134 -4.74 22.32 0.05
C PHE A 134 -3.58 23.05 0.75
N ASP A 135 -2.66 23.65 0.00
CA ASP A 135 -1.60 24.52 0.51
C ASP A 135 -2.18 25.92 0.75
N LYS A 136 -2.50 26.22 2.02
CA LYS A 136 -3.19 27.47 2.42
C LYS A 136 -2.35 28.33 3.35
N GLU A 137 -1.24 27.79 3.81
CA GLU A 137 -0.28 28.42 4.67
C GLU A 137 0.44 29.56 3.90
N GLU A 138 0.87 30.59 4.63
CA GLU A 138 1.67 31.66 4.02
C GLU A 138 3.07 31.16 3.70
N ASP A 139 3.59 31.56 2.54
CA ASP A 139 4.97 31.27 2.15
C ASP A 139 5.98 31.77 3.18
N ILE A 140 6.97 30.94 3.52
CA ILE A 140 8.07 31.34 4.38
C ILE A 140 9.04 32.22 3.57
N THR A 141 8.93 33.54 3.71
CA THR A 141 9.76 34.50 2.96
C THR A 141 11.11 34.81 3.61
N SER A 142 11.34 34.37 4.86
CA SER A 142 12.56 34.68 5.62
C SER A 142 13.80 33.90 5.15
N VAL A 143 13.60 32.83 4.39
CA VAL A 143 14.66 31.96 3.85
C VAL A 143 14.37 31.74 2.37
N ARG A 144 15.41 31.73 1.53
CA ARG A 144 15.26 31.42 0.11
C ARG A 144 15.24 29.90 -0.08
N PHE A 145 14.06 29.35 -0.34
CA PHE A 145 13.89 27.95 -0.74
C PHE A 145 13.94 27.80 -2.27
N PRO A 146 14.43 26.67 -2.81
CA PRO A 146 14.19 26.33 -4.22
C PRO A 146 12.68 26.17 -4.47
N SER A 147 12.24 26.31 -5.73
CA SER A 147 10.82 26.16 -6.05
C SER A 147 10.32 24.74 -5.75
N LEU A 148 9.02 24.59 -5.49
CA LEU A 148 8.38 23.28 -5.30
C LEU A 148 8.66 22.35 -6.49
N GLU A 149 8.66 22.88 -7.71
CA GLU A 149 9.05 22.14 -8.91
C GLU A 149 10.46 21.55 -8.77
N MET A 150 11.41 22.26 -8.19
CA MET A 150 12.78 21.75 -8.03
C MET A 150 12.89 20.66 -6.95
N VAL A 151 12.07 20.71 -5.89
CA VAL A 151 12.24 19.84 -4.70
C VAL A 151 11.24 18.70 -4.62
N CYS A 152 10.02 18.90 -5.14
CA CYS A 152 8.98 17.89 -5.13
C CYS A 152 9.17 16.96 -6.33
N LYS A 153 9.72 15.78 -6.05
CA LYS A 153 10.06 14.79 -7.07
C LYS A 153 8.85 14.34 -7.89
N ASP A 154 7.65 14.36 -7.30
CA ASP A 154 6.40 13.97 -7.96
C ASP A 154 6.16 14.74 -9.26
N PHE A 155 6.57 16.01 -9.34
CA PHE A 155 6.37 16.84 -10.55
C PHE A 155 7.18 16.37 -11.76
N HIS A 156 8.23 15.58 -11.54
CA HIS A 156 9.08 15.05 -12.63
C HIS A 156 8.98 13.53 -12.76
N ALA A 157 8.67 12.84 -11.66
CA ALA A 157 8.61 11.40 -11.62
C ALA A 157 7.23 10.86 -12.02
N CYS A 158 6.14 11.59 -11.71
CA CYS A 158 4.83 11.29 -12.27
C CYS A 158 4.69 11.88 -13.68
N LYS A 159 3.98 11.15 -14.53
CA LYS A 159 3.60 11.59 -15.88
C LYS A 159 2.07 11.68 -15.89
N TRP A 160 1.53 12.87 -16.12
CA TRP A 160 0.09 13.09 -16.25
C TRP A 160 -0.19 13.63 -17.64
N HIS A 161 -1.12 13.03 -18.38
CA HIS A 161 -1.63 13.67 -19.60
C HIS A 161 -2.57 14.81 -19.21
N GLY A 162 -2.42 15.95 -19.89
CA GLY A 162 -3.35 17.07 -19.84
C GLY A 162 -4.56 16.89 -20.76
#